data_AF-A0A924V9X0-F1
#
_entry.id   AF-A0A924V9X0-F1
#
_cell.length_a   1.000
_cell.length_b   1.000
_cell.length_c   1.000
_cell.angle_alpha   90.00
_cell.angle_beta   90.00
_cell.angle_gamma   90.00
#
_symmetry.space_group_name_H-M   'P 1'
#
loop_
_entity.id
_entity.type
_entity.pdbx_description
1 polymer ?
#
loop_
_entity_poly.entity_id
_entity_poly.type
_entity_poly.pdbx_seq_one_letter_code
_entity_poly.pdbx_strand_id
1 'polypeptide(L)'
;MRSKSNSKKDTYRPKFCDAEFYLSHAVQFEVIQQKIKSLPLNDQVTLWVISCLCLRRPNSWYSGRQNLAESNFQSNIHFSMNDFFQDLGLTWPKKLNPDIGIEEFVRTVRLNPLPAAAANALYFFYIEQYPIEILCYEPKPLELLKLQIDGKRVLTFDPDFTKWPHLKYGQRDPLSFWIHDLIHAEHFFSDPQNQAGQIGFYRLLHDIITSQILDVTLLNTEFFKSFSYLMSDMNAHPLHLIKTLRAYLKLHAGEASESLWDSILSLPSICQYPEIQSAFKRVNLPIFRLDDAMTLTNFLNRSFDLDLTENHFLNTPQL
;
A
#
# COMPACT_ATOMS: atom_id res chain seq x y z
N MET A 1 6.89 -34.72 -29.45
CA MET A 1 6.60 -34.55 -28.02
C MET A 1 6.91 -33.10 -27.63
N ARG A 2 5.89 -32.26 -27.37
CA ARG A 2 6.12 -30.92 -26.82
C ARG A 2 6.54 -31.10 -25.36
N SER A 3 7.77 -30.70 -25.02
CA SER A 3 8.19 -30.64 -23.61
C SER A 3 7.25 -29.68 -22.89
N LYS A 4 6.51 -30.19 -21.90
CA LYS A 4 5.77 -29.34 -20.98
C LYS A 4 6.81 -28.61 -20.13
N SER A 5 7.17 -27.41 -20.55
CA SER A 5 7.81 -26.43 -19.67
C SER A 5 6.95 -26.34 -18.42
N ASN A 6 7.52 -26.75 -17.28
CA ASN A 6 6.92 -26.54 -15.97
C ASN A 6 6.92 -25.04 -15.71
N SER A 7 5.93 -24.32 -16.25
CA SER A 7 5.69 -22.94 -15.89
C SER A 7 5.23 -22.95 -14.43
N LYS A 8 6.19 -22.81 -13.50
CA LYS A 8 5.89 -22.53 -12.10
C LYS A 8 4.89 -21.39 -12.10
N LYS A 9 3.71 -21.60 -11.50
CA LYS A 9 2.72 -20.53 -11.34
C LYS A 9 3.44 -19.33 -10.74
N ASP A 10 3.35 -18.20 -11.45
CA ASP A 10 3.96 -16.94 -11.03
C ASP A 10 3.06 -16.39 -9.91
N THR A 11 3.17 -17.00 -8.73
CA THR A 11 2.62 -16.43 -7.51
C THR A 11 3.39 -15.14 -7.24
N TYR A 12 2.75 -14.15 -6.62
CA TYR A 12 3.43 -12.93 -6.17
C TYR A 12 4.75 -13.29 -5.47
N ARG A 13 5.88 -12.85 -6.04
CA ARG A 13 7.24 -13.08 -5.56
C ARG A 13 7.88 -11.75 -5.22
N PRO A 14 8.80 -11.71 -4.23
CA PRO A 14 9.56 -10.51 -3.94
C PRO A 14 10.32 -9.98 -5.17
N LYS A 15 10.76 -10.84 -6.09
CA LYS A 15 11.53 -10.43 -7.28
C LYS A 15 10.80 -10.80 -8.58
N PHE A 16 10.34 -9.79 -9.31
CA PHE A 16 9.72 -9.90 -10.62
C PHE A 16 10.76 -9.77 -11.73
N CYS A 17 11.69 -8.83 -11.57
CA CYS A 17 12.74 -8.50 -12.53
C CYS A 17 14.13 -8.54 -11.85
N ASP A 18 15.15 -8.93 -12.60
CA ASP A 18 16.54 -8.81 -12.18
C ASP A 18 17.24 -7.61 -12.83
N ALA A 19 18.50 -7.38 -12.45
CA ALA A 19 19.28 -6.27 -13.00
C ALA A 19 19.42 -6.36 -14.52
N GLU A 20 19.52 -7.57 -15.07
CA GLU A 20 19.63 -7.81 -16.51
C GLU A 20 18.36 -7.38 -17.25
N PHE A 21 17.16 -7.62 -16.69
CA PHE A 21 15.92 -7.09 -17.25
C PHE A 21 15.99 -5.56 -17.42
N TYR A 22 16.43 -4.84 -16.40
CA TYR A 22 16.47 -3.38 -16.45
C TYR A 22 17.54 -2.86 -17.43
N LEU A 23 18.70 -3.52 -17.49
CA LEU A 23 19.78 -3.17 -18.42
C LEU A 23 19.40 -3.47 -19.88
N SER A 24 18.78 -4.62 -20.14
CA SER A 24 18.40 -5.04 -21.49
C SER A 24 17.26 -4.23 -22.09
N HIS A 25 16.49 -3.50 -21.27
CA HIS A 25 15.37 -2.66 -21.70
C HIS A 25 15.65 -1.15 -21.60
N ALA A 26 16.91 -0.73 -21.40
CA ALA A 26 17.26 0.68 -21.23
C ALA A 26 16.79 1.57 -22.41
N VAL A 27 16.87 1.07 -23.65
CA VAL A 27 16.38 1.79 -24.84
C VAL A 27 14.86 1.97 -24.78
N GLN A 28 14.12 0.94 -24.42
CA GLN A 28 12.67 1.03 -24.24
C GLN A 28 12.30 2.00 -23.11
N PHE A 29 13.08 2.04 -22.03
CA PHE A 29 12.86 2.97 -20.93
C PHE A 29 13.08 4.43 -21.34
N GLU A 30 14.08 4.70 -22.18
CA GLU A 30 14.25 6.03 -22.80
C GLU A 30 13.02 6.41 -23.64
N VAL A 31 12.52 5.48 -24.47
CA VAL A 31 11.30 5.70 -25.26
C VAL A 31 10.10 6.03 -24.36
N ILE A 32 9.90 5.25 -23.29
CA ILE A 32 8.83 5.50 -22.31
C ILE A 32 8.96 6.90 -21.74
N GLN A 33 10.13 7.23 -21.17
CA GLN A 33 10.38 8.53 -20.54
C GLN A 33 10.11 9.69 -21.51
N GLN A 34 10.55 9.59 -22.76
CA GLN A 34 10.33 10.65 -23.75
C GLN A 34 8.85 10.82 -24.12
N LYS A 35 8.09 9.72 -24.19
CA LYS A 35 6.67 9.73 -24.58
C LYS A 35 5.75 10.26 -23.48
N ILE A 36 6.10 10.03 -22.20
CA ILE A 36 5.19 10.31 -21.08
C ILE A 36 5.59 11.52 -20.23
N LYS A 37 6.81 12.07 -20.36
CA LYS A 37 7.34 13.16 -19.50
C LYS A 37 6.45 14.41 -19.40
N SER A 38 5.59 14.65 -20.38
CA SER A 38 4.67 15.80 -20.41
C SER A 38 3.28 15.49 -19.84
N LEU A 39 3.00 14.23 -19.52
CA LEU A 39 1.74 13.81 -18.93
C LEU A 39 1.70 14.14 -17.43
N PRO A 40 0.52 14.21 -16.80
CA PRO A 40 0.42 14.25 -15.35
C PRO A 40 1.11 13.06 -14.68
N LEU A 41 1.56 13.23 -13.44
CA LEU A 41 2.36 12.24 -12.75
C LEU A 41 1.63 10.88 -12.59
N ASN A 42 0.31 10.90 -12.36
CA ASN A 42 -0.50 9.69 -12.26
C ASN A 42 -0.51 8.88 -13.57
N ASP A 43 -0.67 9.55 -14.72
CA ASP A 43 -0.55 8.92 -16.04
C ASP A 43 0.86 8.36 -16.25
N GLN A 44 1.91 9.10 -15.86
CA GLN A 44 3.29 8.65 -16.00
C GLN A 44 3.54 7.36 -15.22
N VAL A 45 3.21 7.33 -13.92
CA VAL A 45 3.37 6.15 -13.06
C VAL A 45 2.55 4.98 -13.59
N THR A 46 1.31 5.24 -14.02
CA THR A 46 0.42 4.21 -14.58
C THR A 46 1.05 3.57 -15.82
N LEU A 47 1.55 4.38 -16.75
CA LEU A 47 2.20 3.89 -17.96
C LEU A 47 3.52 3.17 -17.67
N TRP A 48 4.28 3.58 -16.66
CA TRP A 48 5.48 2.86 -16.23
C TRP A 48 5.16 1.46 -15.72
N VAL A 49 4.18 1.33 -14.81
CA VAL A 49 3.74 0.03 -14.28
C VAL A 49 3.29 -0.89 -15.42
N ILE A 50 2.45 -0.39 -16.33
CA ILE A 50 1.95 -1.15 -17.48
C ILE A 50 3.10 -1.59 -18.40
N SER A 51 3.99 -0.66 -18.73
CA SER A 51 5.09 -0.92 -19.67
C SER A 51 6.04 -1.98 -19.12
N CYS A 52 6.44 -1.87 -17.86
CA CYS A 52 7.31 -2.84 -17.21
C CYS A 52 6.67 -4.24 -17.14
N LEU A 53 5.36 -4.33 -16.85
CA LEU A 53 4.62 -5.60 -16.90
C LEU A 53 4.66 -6.23 -18.30
N CYS A 54 4.45 -5.41 -19.34
CA CYS A 54 4.39 -5.89 -20.71
C CYS A 54 5.77 -6.28 -21.25
N LEU A 55 6.81 -5.49 -20.97
CA LEU A 55 8.21 -5.81 -21.32
C LEU A 55 8.71 -7.06 -20.60
N ARG A 56 8.24 -7.35 -19.38
CA ARG A 56 8.55 -8.60 -18.69
C ARG A 56 7.96 -9.83 -19.39
N ARG A 57 6.84 -9.68 -20.11
CA ARG A 57 6.15 -10.76 -20.83
C ARG A 57 5.71 -10.32 -22.22
N PRO A 58 6.65 -10.00 -23.13
CA PRO A 58 6.33 -9.31 -24.39
C PRO A 58 5.38 -10.11 -25.29
N ASN A 59 5.38 -11.44 -25.18
CA ASN A 59 4.55 -12.35 -25.97
C ASN A 59 3.29 -12.86 -25.24
N SER A 60 3.07 -12.50 -23.97
CA SER A 60 1.98 -13.08 -23.15
C SER A 60 1.46 -12.17 -22.04
N TRP A 61 1.70 -10.86 -22.16
CA TRP A 61 1.24 -9.85 -21.21
C TRP A 61 -0.30 -9.74 -21.20
N TYR A 62 -0.97 -9.94 -22.33
CA TYR A 62 -2.43 -9.90 -22.42
C TYR A 62 -3.07 -11.23 -22.02
N SER A 63 -3.95 -11.23 -21.01
CA SER A 63 -4.68 -12.43 -20.57
C SER A 63 -6.20 -12.36 -20.74
N GLY A 64 -6.71 -11.32 -21.39
CA GLY A 64 -8.13 -11.13 -21.66
C GLY A 64 -8.62 -9.77 -21.17
N ARG A 65 -9.94 -9.64 -21.07
CA ARG A 65 -10.59 -8.43 -20.56
C ARG A 65 -11.11 -8.63 -19.14
N GLN A 66 -11.19 -7.54 -18.41
CA GLN A 66 -11.91 -7.39 -17.15
C GLN A 66 -12.93 -6.26 -17.29
N ASN A 67 -13.82 -6.16 -16.31
CA ASN A 67 -14.73 -5.04 -16.20
C ASN A 67 -14.65 -4.52 -14.78
N LEU A 68 -13.88 -3.45 -14.59
CA LEU A 68 -13.86 -2.70 -13.33
C LEU A 68 -15.03 -1.72 -13.31
N ALA A 69 -15.38 -1.24 -12.11
CA ALA A 69 -16.51 -0.32 -11.93
C ALA A 69 -16.37 0.90 -12.86
N GLU A 70 -17.48 1.30 -13.47
CA GLU A 70 -17.51 2.51 -14.28
C GLU A 70 -17.36 3.75 -13.37
N SER A 71 -16.65 4.75 -13.88
CA SER A 71 -16.55 6.04 -13.22
C SER A 71 -16.94 7.13 -14.21
N ASN A 72 -17.38 8.28 -13.70
CA ASN A 72 -17.62 9.48 -14.52
C ASN A 72 -16.32 10.23 -14.85
N PHE A 73 -15.16 9.61 -14.62
CA PHE A 73 -13.87 10.20 -14.94
C PHE A 73 -13.78 10.41 -16.46
N GLN A 74 -13.34 11.59 -16.87
CA GLN A 74 -13.09 11.90 -18.27
C GLN A 74 -11.64 12.36 -18.40
N SER A 75 -10.81 11.50 -19.00
CA SER A 75 -9.46 11.90 -19.36
C SER A 75 -9.51 12.84 -20.56
N ASN A 76 -8.94 14.05 -20.42
CA ASN A 76 -8.72 14.95 -21.55
C ASN A 76 -7.45 14.59 -22.35
N ILE A 77 -6.77 13.51 -21.99
CA ILE A 77 -5.50 13.10 -22.58
C ILE A 77 -5.79 12.14 -23.73
N HIS A 78 -5.51 12.60 -24.94
CA HIS A 78 -5.53 11.74 -26.11
C HIS A 78 -4.19 10.99 -26.24
N PHE A 79 -4.11 9.79 -25.66
CA PHE A 79 -2.92 8.94 -25.71
C PHE A 79 -3.26 7.56 -26.29
N SER A 80 -2.62 7.23 -27.41
CA SER A 80 -2.81 5.95 -28.11
C SER A 80 -1.96 4.86 -27.48
N MET A 81 -2.59 3.90 -26.79
CA MET A 81 -1.88 2.77 -26.19
C MET A 81 -1.25 1.86 -27.25
N ASN A 82 -1.88 1.72 -28.43
CA ASN A 82 -1.35 0.92 -29.52
C ASN A 82 -0.04 1.51 -30.08
N ASP A 83 -0.03 2.81 -30.41
CA ASP A 83 1.18 3.44 -30.97
C ASP A 83 2.32 3.42 -29.95
N PHE A 84 2.00 3.68 -28.68
CA PHE A 84 2.95 3.57 -27.60
C PHE A 84 3.57 2.17 -27.50
N PHE A 85 2.77 1.10 -27.58
CA PHE A 85 3.27 -0.27 -27.52
C PHE A 85 4.08 -0.67 -28.76
N GLN A 86 3.73 -0.15 -29.94
CA GLN A 86 4.51 -0.35 -31.16
C GLN A 86 5.90 0.27 -31.03
N ASP A 87 6.01 1.48 -30.47
CA ASP A 87 7.29 2.14 -30.21
C ASP A 87 8.19 1.34 -29.24
N LEU A 88 7.58 0.56 -28.34
CA LEU A 88 8.30 -0.34 -27.43
C LEU A 88 8.65 -1.70 -28.05
N GLY A 89 8.26 -1.95 -29.32
CA GLY A 89 8.44 -3.24 -29.99
C GLY A 89 7.55 -4.35 -29.43
N LEU A 90 6.45 -4.01 -28.76
CA LEU A 90 5.50 -4.97 -28.20
C LEU A 90 4.43 -5.35 -29.24
N THR A 91 4.10 -6.64 -29.30
CA THR A 91 3.02 -7.10 -30.20
C THR A 91 1.65 -6.73 -29.63
N TRP A 92 0.85 -6.01 -30.42
CA TRP A 92 -0.52 -5.68 -30.06
C TRP A 92 -1.48 -6.87 -30.21
N PRO A 93 -2.27 -7.24 -29.18
CA PRO A 93 -3.26 -8.30 -29.28
C PRO A 93 -4.38 -7.94 -30.26
N LYS A 94 -4.64 -8.82 -31.24
CA LYS A 94 -5.73 -8.64 -32.24
C LYS A 94 -7.14 -8.42 -31.65
N LYS A 95 -7.35 -8.79 -30.39
CA LYS A 95 -8.63 -8.66 -29.67
C LYS A 95 -8.79 -7.31 -28.94
N LEU A 96 -7.74 -6.48 -28.90
CA LEU A 96 -7.79 -5.16 -28.29
C LEU A 96 -8.04 -4.11 -29.37
N ASN A 97 -8.91 -3.15 -29.04
CA ASN A 97 -9.17 -2.01 -29.90
C ASN A 97 -7.87 -1.19 -30.04
N PRO A 98 -7.34 -0.94 -31.25
CA PRO A 98 -6.16 -0.10 -31.43
C PRO A 98 -6.33 1.33 -30.91
N ASP A 99 -7.56 1.84 -30.90
CA ASP A 99 -7.88 3.20 -30.47
C ASP A 99 -8.10 3.33 -28.95
N ILE A 100 -7.76 2.28 -28.17
CA ILE A 100 -7.94 2.28 -26.72
C ILE A 100 -7.03 3.32 -26.04
N GLY A 101 -7.63 4.22 -25.26
CA GLY A 101 -6.92 5.18 -24.43
C GLY A 101 -6.41 4.57 -23.11
N ILE A 102 -5.67 5.35 -22.32
CA ILE A 102 -5.11 4.88 -21.03
C ILE A 102 -6.21 4.42 -20.08
N GLU A 103 -7.25 5.23 -19.90
CA GLU A 103 -8.35 4.94 -18.97
C GLU A 103 -9.05 3.62 -19.32
N GLU A 104 -9.51 3.46 -20.56
CA GLU A 104 -10.16 2.24 -21.02
C GLU A 104 -9.21 1.05 -20.93
N PHE A 105 -7.91 1.24 -21.20
CA PHE A 105 -6.91 0.19 -21.09
C PHE A 105 -6.79 -0.31 -19.66
N VAL A 106 -6.55 0.57 -18.68
CA VAL A 106 -6.39 0.19 -17.27
C VAL A 106 -7.68 -0.45 -16.73
N ARG A 107 -8.84 0.09 -17.13
CA ARG A 107 -10.15 -0.42 -16.72
C ARG A 107 -10.47 -1.81 -17.27
N THR A 108 -10.11 -2.09 -18.51
CA THR A 108 -10.65 -3.25 -19.24
C THR A 108 -9.64 -4.34 -19.58
N VAL A 109 -8.33 -4.08 -19.49
CA VAL A 109 -7.29 -5.03 -19.92
C VAL A 109 -6.71 -5.79 -18.73
N ARG A 110 -6.71 -7.13 -18.81
CA ARG A 110 -6.01 -7.98 -17.84
C ARG A 110 -4.55 -8.16 -18.26
N LEU A 111 -3.64 -7.70 -17.39
CA LEU A 111 -2.18 -7.80 -17.58
C LEU A 111 -1.61 -8.97 -16.78
N ASN A 112 -0.75 -9.78 -17.40
CA ASN A 112 0.01 -10.82 -16.71
C ASN A 112 1.38 -10.29 -16.27
N PRO A 113 1.82 -10.51 -15.01
CA PRO A 113 1.15 -11.24 -13.92
C PRO A 113 0.46 -10.30 -12.90
N LEU A 114 -0.11 -9.17 -13.32
CA LEU A 114 -0.66 -8.17 -12.39
C LEU A 114 -1.79 -8.78 -11.53
N PRO A 115 -1.65 -8.84 -10.20
CA PRO A 115 -2.72 -9.34 -9.33
C PRO A 115 -3.96 -8.46 -9.43
N ALA A 116 -5.16 -9.05 -9.25
CA ALA A 116 -6.42 -8.32 -9.35
C ALA A 116 -6.47 -7.11 -8.39
N ALA A 117 -5.97 -7.27 -7.16
CA ALA A 117 -5.90 -6.17 -6.20
C ALA A 117 -5.06 -4.98 -6.71
N ALA A 118 -3.88 -5.26 -7.28
CA ALA A 118 -3.04 -4.22 -7.87
C ALA A 118 -3.69 -3.59 -9.12
N ALA A 119 -4.40 -4.37 -9.92
CA ALA A 119 -5.12 -3.86 -11.10
C ALA A 119 -6.27 -2.90 -10.70
N ASN A 120 -7.03 -3.25 -9.66
CA ASN A 120 -8.07 -2.39 -9.10
C ASN A 120 -7.46 -1.09 -8.56
N ALA A 121 -6.43 -1.18 -7.72
CA ALA A 121 -5.76 -0.01 -7.19
C ALA A 121 -5.15 0.87 -8.28
N LEU A 122 -4.55 0.28 -9.33
CA LEU A 122 -4.00 1.05 -10.44
C LEU A 122 -5.09 1.83 -11.19
N TYR A 123 -6.27 1.23 -11.36
CA TYR A 123 -7.42 1.92 -11.96
C TYR A 123 -7.91 3.08 -11.07
N PHE A 124 -8.18 2.83 -9.79
CA PHE A 124 -8.67 3.86 -8.88
C PHE A 124 -7.64 4.94 -8.57
N PHE A 125 -6.35 4.61 -8.63
CA PHE A 125 -5.25 5.58 -8.63
C PHE A 125 -5.28 6.46 -9.88
N TYR A 126 -5.39 5.86 -11.06
CA TYR A 126 -5.42 6.57 -12.34
C TYR A 126 -6.54 7.61 -12.39
N ILE A 127 -7.73 7.27 -11.89
CA ILE A 127 -8.90 8.16 -11.86
C ILE A 127 -8.99 9.01 -10.57
N GLU A 128 -7.92 9.06 -9.77
CA GLU A 128 -7.79 9.89 -8.56
C GLU A 128 -8.82 9.60 -7.45
N GLN A 129 -9.38 8.38 -7.42
CA GLN A 129 -10.30 7.95 -6.36
C GLN A 129 -9.58 7.35 -5.15
N TYR A 130 -8.42 6.73 -5.35
CA TYR A 130 -7.57 6.30 -4.24
C TYR A 130 -6.54 7.41 -3.95
N PRO A 131 -6.56 8.03 -2.74
CA PRO A 131 -5.59 9.07 -2.36
C PRO A 131 -4.22 8.45 -2.10
N ILE A 132 -3.48 8.20 -3.17
CA ILE A 132 -2.12 7.66 -3.14
C ILE A 132 -1.12 8.79 -3.39
N GLU A 133 -0.21 8.99 -2.44
CA GLU A 133 0.91 9.90 -2.54
C GLU A 133 2.07 9.23 -3.26
N ILE A 134 2.64 9.90 -4.27
CA ILE A 134 3.77 9.36 -5.04
C ILE A 134 5.07 9.90 -4.45
N LEU A 135 5.92 9.01 -3.93
CA LEU A 135 7.19 9.38 -3.30
C LEU A 135 8.36 8.83 -4.12
N CYS A 136 9.41 9.61 -4.34
CA CYS A 136 10.63 9.15 -5.02
C CYS A 136 11.65 8.47 -4.08
N TYR A 137 11.25 8.14 -2.86
CA TYR A 137 12.04 7.46 -1.84
C TYR A 137 11.14 6.56 -0.97
N GLU A 138 11.74 5.59 -0.29
CA GLU A 138 11.03 4.77 0.70
C GLU A 138 10.84 5.58 2.00
N PRO A 139 9.59 5.92 2.39
CA PRO A 139 9.35 6.72 3.59
C PRO A 139 9.74 5.93 4.84
N LYS A 140 10.19 6.64 5.88
CA LYS A 140 10.43 6.00 7.18
C LYS A 140 9.11 5.53 7.79
N PRO A 141 9.10 4.50 8.66
CA PRO A 141 7.86 3.99 9.26
C PRO A 141 6.98 5.06 9.92
N LEU A 142 7.58 6.02 10.63
CA LEU A 142 6.84 7.12 11.28
C LEU A 142 6.26 8.12 10.27
N GLU A 143 6.94 8.35 9.16
CA GLU A 143 6.45 9.21 8.08
C GLU A 143 5.26 8.56 7.37
N LEU A 144 5.38 7.27 7.06
CA LEU A 144 4.29 6.50 6.46
C LEU A 144 3.09 6.39 7.42
N LEU A 145 3.33 6.22 8.72
CA LEU A 145 2.26 6.22 9.73
C LEU A 145 1.43 7.51 9.66
N LYS A 146 2.08 8.68 9.53
CA LYS A 146 1.38 9.97 9.42
C LYS A 146 0.54 10.06 8.15
N LEU A 147 1.10 9.67 7.00
CA LEU A 147 0.34 9.63 5.74
C LEU A 147 -0.88 8.70 5.85
N GLN A 148 -0.74 7.55 6.51
CA GLN A 148 -1.83 6.61 6.73
C GLN A 148 -2.92 7.17 7.66
N ILE A 149 -2.53 7.95 8.68
CA ILE A 149 -3.49 8.65 9.56
C ILE A 149 -4.31 9.67 8.76
N ASP A 150 -3.68 10.34 7.79
CA ASP A 150 -4.34 11.26 6.86
C ASP A 150 -5.21 10.53 5.80
N GLY A 151 -5.37 9.22 5.92
CA GLY A 151 -6.15 8.39 5.01
C GLY A 151 -5.48 8.17 3.66
N LYS A 152 -4.16 8.42 3.55
CA LYS A 152 -3.40 8.22 2.32
C LYS A 152 -2.65 6.88 2.32
N ARG A 153 -2.31 6.42 1.12
CA ARG A 153 -1.29 5.38 0.91
C ARG A 153 -0.15 5.94 0.08
N VAL A 154 0.95 5.20 -0.02
CA VAL A 154 2.12 5.61 -0.79
C VAL A 154 2.30 4.68 -1.99
N LEU A 155 2.77 5.24 -3.09
CA LEU A 155 3.40 4.51 -4.17
C LEU A 155 4.82 5.06 -4.37
N THR A 156 5.82 4.22 -4.10
CA THR A 156 7.22 4.61 -4.17
C THR A 156 7.75 4.48 -5.59
N PHE A 157 7.99 5.60 -6.26
CA PHE A 157 8.37 5.67 -7.66
C PHE A 157 9.53 6.63 -7.89
N ASP A 158 10.71 6.08 -8.19
CA ASP A 158 11.86 6.85 -8.70
C ASP A 158 11.87 6.77 -10.24
N PRO A 159 11.65 7.88 -10.97
CA PRO A 159 11.67 7.89 -12.44
C PRO A 159 13.06 7.64 -13.04
N ASP A 160 14.12 7.68 -12.25
CA ASP A 160 15.49 7.43 -12.71
C ASP A 160 15.75 5.94 -12.90
N PHE A 161 15.34 5.42 -14.05
CA PHE A 161 15.50 4.01 -14.40
C PHE A 161 16.96 3.55 -14.49
N THR A 162 17.93 4.47 -14.54
CA THR A 162 19.36 4.12 -14.54
C THR A 162 19.80 3.51 -13.20
N LYS A 163 19.08 3.81 -12.11
CA LYS A 163 19.34 3.26 -10.78
C LYS A 163 18.67 1.91 -10.55
N TRP A 164 17.61 1.59 -11.28
CA TRP A 164 16.78 0.39 -11.06
C TRP A 164 17.54 -0.95 -11.06
N PRO A 165 18.59 -1.18 -11.86
CA PRO A 165 19.39 -2.40 -11.77
C PRO A 165 20.02 -2.64 -10.39
N HIS A 166 20.22 -1.57 -9.62
CA HIS A 166 20.87 -1.60 -8.30
C HIS A 166 19.91 -1.28 -7.15
N LEU A 167 18.74 -0.72 -7.46
CA LEU A 167 17.74 -0.32 -6.49
C LEU A 167 17.03 -1.56 -5.92
N LYS A 168 16.96 -1.63 -4.59
CA LYS A 168 16.22 -2.67 -3.87
C LYS A 168 15.46 -2.06 -2.71
N TYR A 169 14.18 -2.38 -2.64
CA TYR A 169 13.33 -2.06 -1.51
C TYR A 169 13.18 -3.32 -0.65
N GLY A 170 14.11 -3.48 0.30
CA GLY A 170 14.32 -4.75 1.00
C GLY A 170 14.74 -5.87 0.05
N GLN A 171 13.83 -6.84 -0.19
CA GLN A 171 14.06 -7.95 -1.12
C GLN A 171 13.41 -7.74 -2.50
N ARG A 172 12.77 -6.58 -2.72
CA ARG A 172 11.97 -6.28 -3.90
C ARG A 172 12.72 -5.42 -4.92
N ASP A 173 12.49 -5.71 -6.20
CA ASP A 173 12.89 -4.84 -7.30
C ASP A 173 11.83 -3.75 -7.54
N PRO A 174 12.12 -2.69 -8.30
CA PRO A 174 11.18 -1.57 -8.49
C PRO A 174 9.76 -2.01 -8.90
N LEU A 175 9.61 -2.84 -9.94
CA LEU A 175 8.29 -3.28 -10.40
C LEU A 175 7.54 -4.09 -9.32
N SER A 176 8.22 -5.00 -8.63
CA SER A 176 7.56 -5.79 -7.58
C SER A 176 7.19 -4.93 -6.36
N PHE A 177 7.90 -3.82 -6.12
CA PHE A 177 7.57 -2.85 -5.09
C PHE A 177 6.37 -1.97 -5.46
N TRP A 178 6.24 -1.51 -6.70
CA TRP A 178 5.03 -0.78 -7.11
C TRP A 178 3.76 -1.64 -7.01
N ILE A 179 3.86 -2.91 -7.40
CA ILE A 179 2.75 -3.85 -7.27
C ILE A 179 2.45 -4.12 -5.80
N HIS A 180 3.47 -4.15 -4.94
CA HIS A 180 3.32 -4.26 -3.48
C HIS A 180 2.49 -3.09 -2.95
N ASP A 181 2.91 -1.86 -3.23
CA ASP A 181 2.23 -0.63 -2.80
C ASP A 181 0.77 -0.57 -3.29
N LEU A 182 0.53 -0.94 -4.55
CA LEU A 182 -0.83 -1.01 -5.12
C LEU A 182 -1.72 -2.07 -4.43
N ILE A 183 -1.17 -3.24 -4.05
CA ILE A 183 -1.92 -4.24 -3.28
C ILE A 183 -2.29 -3.67 -1.90
N HIS A 184 -1.39 -2.94 -1.25
CA HIS A 184 -1.70 -2.27 0.02
C HIS A 184 -2.78 -1.22 -0.16
N ALA A 185 -2.71 -0.41 -1.22
CA ALA A 185 -3.74 0.57 -1.53
C ALA A 185 -5.12 -0.10 -1.67
N GLU A 186 -5.24 -1.17 -2.45
CA GLU A 186 -6.51 -1.88 -2.58
C GLU A 186 -7.02 -2.42 -1.25
N HIS A 187 -6.19 -3.10 -0.46
CA HIS A 187 -6.61 -3.63 0.83
C HIS A 187 -7.00 -2.54 1.84
N PHE A 188 -6.47 -1.32 1.68
CA PHE A 188 -6.77 -0.19 2.54
C PHE A 188 -8.08 0.50 2.13
N PHE A 189 -8.30 0.73 0.82
CA PHE A 189 -9.42 1.55 0.33
C PHE A 189 -10.68 0.75 -0.06
N SER A 190 -10.56 -0.55 -0.36
CA SER A 190 -11.70 -1.36 -0.85
C SER A 190 -12.81 -1.60 0.19
N ASP A 191 -12.51 -1.44 1.48
CA ASP A 191 -13.46 -1.56 2.59
C ASP A 191 -13.37 -0.30 3.48
N PRO A 192 -14.31 0.66 3.32
CA PRO A 192 -14.30 1.90 4.10
C PRO A 192 -14.39 1.70 5.61
N GLN A 193 -15.07 0.64 6.08
CA GLN A 193 -15.17 0.35 7.51
C GLN A 193 -13.83 -0.15 8.04
N ASN A 194 -13.18 -1.05 7.30
CA ASN A 194 -11.85 -1.53 7.64
C ASN A 194 -10.79 -0.42 7.52
N GLN A 195 -10.93 0.49 6.57
CA GLN A 195 -10.10 1.68 6.42
C GLN A 195 -10.17 2.57 7.67
N ALA A 196 -11.39 2.93 8.10
CA ALA A 196 -11.61 3.78 9.27
C ALA A 196 -10.97 3.17 10.53
N GLY A 197 -11.15 1.88 10.75
CA GLY A 197 -10.55 1.20 11.89
C GLY A 197 -9.03 1.09 11.82
N GLN A 198 -8.44 0.96 10.63
CA GLN A 198 -6.99 1.01 10.45
C GLN A 198 -6.45 2.41 10.78
N ILE A 199 -7.12 3.47 10.32
CA ILE A 199 -6.77 4.86 10.67
C ILE A 199 -6.84 5.06 12.19
N GLY A 200 -7.92 4.62 12.85
CA GLY A 200 -8.02 4.69 14.32
C GLY A 200 -6.90 3.94 15.03
N PHE A 201 -6.50 2.78 14.51
CA PHE A 201 -5.36 2.05 15.05
C PHE A 201 -4.03 2.79 14.83
N TYR A 202 -3.80 3.39 13.66
CA TYR A 202 -2.60 4.16 13.39
C TYR A 202 -2.50 5.41 14.27
N ARG A 203 -3.62 6.08 14.57
CA ARG A 203 -3.67 7.17 15.56
C ARG A 203 -3.26 6.69 16.95
N LEU A 204 -3.76 5.53 17.39
CA LEU A 204 -3.32 4.92 18.65
C LEU A 204 -1.80 4.66 18.66
N LEU A 205 -1.23 4.12 17.57
CA LEU A 205 0.23 3.94 17.48
C LEU A 205 0.97 5.27 17.59
N HIS A 206 0.46 6.32 16.95
CA HIS A 206 1.05 7.65 17.02
C HIS A 206 1.01 8.18 18.47
N ASP A 207 -0.11 8.07 19.17
CA ASP A 207 -0.24 8.46 20.59
C ASP A 207 0.77 7.73 21.48
N ILE A 208 0.94 6.42 21.26
CA ILE A 208 1.90 5.57 22.00
C ILE A 208 3.33 6.09 21.82
N ILE A 209 3.70 6.45 20.58
CA ILE A 209 5.04 6.95 20.23
C ILE A 209 5.25 8.34 20.83
N THR A 210 4.28 9.26 20.65
CA THR A 210 4.37 10.64 21.15
C THR A 210 4.42 10.68 22.67
N SER A 211 3.77 9.73 23.35
CA SER A 211 3.79 9.62 24.80
C SER A 211 5.03 8.92 25.36
N GLN A 212 5.98 8.53 24.52
CA GLN A 212 7.26 7.91 24.91
C GLN A 212 7.11 6.62 25.73
N ILE A 213 5.96 5.95 25.65
CA ILE A 213 5.66 4.74 26.45
C ILE A 213 6.64 3.61 26.10
N LEU A 214 7.10 3.57 24.84
CA LEU A 214 7.91 2.47 24.31
C LEU A 214 9.39 2.81 24.16
N ASP A 215 9.88 3.96 24.62
CA ASP A 215 11.26 4.43 24.35
C ASP A 215 12.33 3.40 24.70
N VAL A 216 12.21 2.76 25.87
CA VAL A 216 13.15 1.71 26.30
C VAL A 216 13.00 0.45 25.43
N THR A 217 11.77 0.04 25.12
CA THR A 217 11.51 -1.16 24.32
C THR A 217 11.96 -0.99 22.86
N LEU A 218 11.88 0.22 22.31
CA LEU A 218 12.33 0.56 20.96
C LEU A 218 13.86 0.46 20.80
N LEU A 219 14.64 0.42 21.89
CA LEU A 219 16.07 0.10 21.83
C LEU A 219 16.34 -1.37 21.46
N ASN A 220 15.36 -2.26 21.62
CA ASN A 220 15.46 -3.65 21.17
C ASN A 220 15.26 -3.71 19.65
N THR A 221 16.27 -4.17 18.91
CA THR A 221 16.26 -4.18 17.44
C THR A 221 15.18 -5.07 16.83
N GLU A 222 14.87 -6.22 17.45
CA GLU A 222 13.83 -7.13 16.97
C GLU A 222 12.43 -6.56 17.22
N PHE A 223 12.22 -5.92 18.37
CA PHE A 223 10.98 -5.19 18.63
C PHE A 223 10.83 -4.01 17.67
N PHE A 224 11.86 -3.19 17.52
CA PHE A 224 11.84 -2.04 16.62
C PHE A 224 11.49 -2.46 15.18
N LYS A 225 12.07 -3.55 14.69
CA LYS A 225 11.75 -4.12 13.38
C LYS A 225 10.28 -4.56 13.27
N SER A 226 9.79 -5.29 14.27
CA SER A 226 8.40 -5.78 14.30
C SER A 226 7.39 -4.64 14.42
N PHE A 227 7.68 -3.65 15.25
CA PHE A 227 6.87 -2.46 15.43
C PHE A 227 6.90 -1.56 14.19
N SER A 228 8.06 -1.43 13.53
CA SER A 228 8.17 -0.74 12.24
C SER A 228 7.31 -1.40 11.17
N TYR A 229 7.33 -2.73 11.07
CA TYR A 229 6.48 -3.49 10.16
C TYR A 229 4.99 -3.24 10.43
N LEU A 230 4.58 -3.24 11.70
CA LEU A 230 3.21 -2.94 12.12
C LEU A 230 2.75 -1.53 11.72
N MET A 231 3.66 -0.54 11.73
CA MET A 231 3.37 0.82 11.29
C MET A 231 3.27 0.96 9.76
N SER A 232 4.16 0.29 9.02
CA SER A 232 4.39 0.61 7.59
C SER A 232 3.71 -0.34 6.60
N ASP A 233 3.63 -1.63 6.90
CA ASP A 233 3.38 -2.67 5.88
C ASP A 233 2.28 -3.66 6.28
N MET A 234 1.57 -3.38 7.38
CA MET A 234 0.53 -4.27 7.90
C MET A 234 -0.86 -3.71 7.60
N ASN A 235 -1.48 -4.24 6.53
CA ASN A 235 -2.90 -4.02 6.25
C ASN A 235 -3.68 -5.24 6.69
N ALA A 236 -4.41 -5.11 7.79
CA ALA A 236 -5.21 -6.18 8.36
C ALA A 236 -6.42 -5.58 9.08
N HIS A 237 -7.35 -6.47 9.46
CA HIS A 237 -8.47 -6.07 10.30
C HIS A 237 -7.96 -5.39 11.59
N PRO A 238 -8.56 -4.29 12.06
CA PRO A 238 -8.03 -3.48 13.18
C PRO A 238 -7.84 -4.30 14.46
N LEU A 239 -8.74 -5.24 14.74
CA LEU A 239 -8.60 -6.16 15.86
C LEU A 239 -7.34 -7.03 15.76
N HIS A 240 -6.97 -7.48 14.56
CA HIS A 240 -5.74 -8.23 14.36
C HIS A 240 -4.51 -7.36 14.65
N LEU A 241 -4.53 -6.10 14.22
CA LEU A 241 -3.47 -5.14 14.51
C LEU A 241 -3.27 -4.93 16.03
N ILE A 242 -4.37 -4.75 16.79
CA ILE A 242 -4.32 -4.67 18.26
C ILE A 242 -3.74 -5.94 18.88
N LYS A 243 -4.22 -7.12 18.44
CA LYS A 243 -3.73 -8.41 18.94
C LYS A 243 -2.24 -8.59 18.69
N THR A 244 -1.77 -8.17 17.52
CA THR A 244 -0.36 -8.21 17.10
C THR A 244 0.48 -7.25 17.94
N LEU A 245 0.04 -6.01 18.16
CA LEU A 245 0.72 -5.07 19.06
C LEU A 245 0.92 -5.67 20.45
N ARG A 246 -0.15 -6.21 21.06
CA ARG A 246 -0.07 -6.83 22.39
C ARG A 246 0.86 -8.05 22.39
N ALA A 247 0.83 -8.85 21.32
CA ALA A 247 1.72 -10.00 21.17
C ALA A 247 3.20 -9.57 21.08
N TYR A 248 3.52 -8.52 20.33
CA TYR A 248 4.88 -7.97 20.25
C TYR A 248 5.37 -7.45 21.60
N LEU A 249 4.53 -6.71 22.34
CA LEU A 249 4.88 -6.26 23.70
C LEU A 249 5.17 -7.45 24.61
N LYS A 250 4.32 -8.47 24.60
CA LYS A 250 4.52 -9.68 25.40
C LYS A 250 5.81 -10.42 25.04
N LEU A 251 6.11 -10.53 23.74
CA LEU A 251 7.28 -11.23 23.25
C LEU A 251 8.59 -10.51 23.58
N HIS A 252 8.61 -9.18 23.49
CA HIS A 252 9.85 -8.40 23.54
C HIS A 252 10.08 -7.62 24.84
N ALA A 253 9.02 -7.30 25.60
CA ALA A 253 9.14 -6.56 26.87
C ALA A 253 9.11 -7.46 28.13
N GLY A 254 8.85 -8.77 27.97
CA GLY A 254 8.87 -9.73 29.08
C GLY A 254 7.95 -9.32 30.23
N GLU A 255 8.48 -9.26 31.45
CA GLU A 255 7.73 -8.89 32.65
C GLU A 255 7.17 -7.46 32.61
N ALA A 256 7.81 -6.54 31.88
CA ALA A 256 7.31 -5.17 31.73
C ALA A 256 6.11 -5.06 30.79
N SER A 257 5.76 -6.11 30.04
CA SER A 257 4.73 -6.05 29.00
C SER A 257 3.35 -5.64 29.52
N GLU A 258 2.92 -6.13 30.69
CA GLU A 258 1.62 -5.76 31.26
C GLU A 258 1.64 -4.31 31.78
N SER A 259 2.74 -3.86 32.39
CA SER A 259 2.88 -2.45 32.82
C SER A 259 2.87 -1.50 31.63
N LEU A 260 3.54 -1.85 30.52
CA LEU A 260 3.50 -1.06 29.29
C LEU A 260 2.09 -1.04 28.69
N TRP A 261 1.39 -2.19 28.72
CA TRP A 261 0.01 -2.26 28.27
C TRP A 261 -0.91 -1.36 29.11
N ASP A 262 -0.80 -1.39 30.44
CA ASP A 262 -1.55 -0.51 31.32
C ASP A 262 -1.23 0.99 31.09
N SER A 263 0.03 1.33 30.76
CA SER A 263 0.39 2.69 30.34
C SER A 263 -0.31 3.09 29.03
N ILE A 264 -0.40 2.19 28.05
CA ILE A 264 -1.15 2.43 26.80
C ILE A 264 -2.64 2.66 27.12
N LEU A 265 -3.23 1.87 28.02
CA LEU A 265 -4.64 2.05 28.41
C LEU A 265 -4.90 3.31 29.23
N SER A 266 -3.84 3.94 29.74
CA SER A 266 -3.89 5.21 30.47
C SER A 266 -3.77 6.43 29.55
N LEU A 267 -3.54 6.23 28.25
CA LEU A 267 -3.54 7.30 27.26
C LEU A 267 -4.88 8.06 27.26
N PRO A 268 -4.90 9.40 27.08
CA PRO A 268 -6.13 10.19 27.04
C PRO A 268 -7.19 9.67 26.04
N SER A 269 -6.74 9.17 24.89
CA SER A 269 -7.60 8.60 23.86
C SER A 269 -8.35 7.34 24.29
N ILE A 270 -7.91 6.65 25.37
CA ILE A 270 -8.50 5.42 25.89
C ILE A 270 -9.07 5.60 27.31
N CYS A 271 -8.39 6.38 28.17
CA CYS A 271 -8.62 6.35 29.61
C CYS A 271 -10.01 6.86 30.02
N GLN A 272 -10.64 7.68 29.17
CA GLN A 272 -12.00 8.18 29.38
C GLN A 272 -13.12 7.17 29.06
N TYR A 273 -12.78 5.98 28.56
CA TYR A 273 -13.75 4.95 28.15
C TYR A 273 -13.54 3.60 28.89
N PRO A 274 -14.20 3.39 30.05
CA PRO A 274 -14.01 2.19 30.87
C PRO A 274 -14.35 0.87 30.16
N GLU A 275 -15.38 0.85 29.30
CA GLU A 275 -15.72 -0.35 28.52
C GLU A 275 -14.62 -0.70 27.51
N ILE A 276 -13.98 0.29 26.91
CA ILE A 276 -12.89 0.12 25.93
C ILE A 276 -11.65 -0.43 26.64
N GLN A 277 -11.26 0.17 27.77
CA GLN A 277 -10.16 -0.36 28.60
C GLN A 277 -10.40 -1.81 28.99
N SER A 278 -11.62 -2.13 29.43
CA SER A 278 -12.00 -3.48 29.82
C SER A 278 -11.85 -4.47 28.67
N ALA A 279 -12.28 -4.11 27.46
CA ALA A 279 -12.12 -4.93 26.26
C ALA A 279 -10.64 -5.09 25.86
N PHE A 280 -9.84 -4.02 25.89
CA PHE A 280 -8.40 -4.09 25.62
C PHE A 280 -7.66 -4.99 26.61
N LYS A 281 -7.98 -4.93 27.92
CA LYS A 281 -7.39 -5.82 28.94
C LYS A 281 -7.64 -7.28 28.67
N ARG A 282 -8.73 -7.63 27.98
CA ARG A 282 -9.05 -9.01 27.61
C ARG A 282 -8.39 -9.49 26.32
N VAL A 283 -7.84 -8.62 25.49
CA VAL A 283 -7.18 -9.00 24.21
C VAL A 283 -6.14 -10.10 24.42
N ASN A 284 -6.16 -11.15 23.59
CA ASN A 284 -5.27 -12.32 23.70
C ASN A 284 -5.43 -13.17 24.98
N LEU A 285 -6.47 -12.94 25.80
CA LEU A 285 -6.82 -13.79 26.93
C LEU A 285 -7.99 -14.73 26.58
N PRO A 286 -8.12 -15.89 27.26
CA PRO A 286 -9.24 -16.81 27.04
C PRO A 286 -10.63 -16.19 27.29
N ILE A 287 -10.69 -15.12 28.07
CA ILE A 287 -11.93 -14.40 28.41
C ILE A 287 -12.35 -13.36 27.36
N PHE A 288 -11.59 -13.17 26.27
CA PHE A 288 -11.95 -12.27 25.18
C PHE A 288 -13.16 -12.78 24.41
N ARG A 289 -14.20 -11.96 24.26
CA ARG A 289 -15.49 -12.34 23.64
C ARG A 289 -15.79 -11.54 22.38
N LEU A 290 -16.86 -11.92 21.69
CA LEU A 290 -17.38 -11.19 20.52
C LEU A 290 -17.73 -9.73 20.87
N ASP A 291 -18.34 -9.49 22.03
CA ASP A 291 -18.68 -8.14 22.47
C ASP A 291 -17.44 -7.26 22.63
N ASP A 292 -16.31 -7.82 23.08
CA ASP A 292 -15.03 -7.11 23.16
C ASP A 292 -14.51 -6.75 21.77
N ALA A 293 -14.59 -7.69 20.82
CA ALA A 293 -14.20 -7.46 19.43
C ALA A 293 -15.03 -6.36 18.78
N MET A 294 -16.36 -6.37 18.99
CA MET A 294 -17.26 -5.34 18.47
C MET A 294 -16.98 -3.99 19.12
N THR A 295 -16.79 -3.96 20.44
CA THR A 295 -16.46 -2.76 21.21
C THR A 295 -15.20 -2.09 20.70
N LEU A 296 -14.10 -2.85 20.55
CA LEU A 296 -12.83 -2.32 20.04
C LEU A 296 -12.91 -1.90 18.57
N THR A 297 -13.60 -2.67 17.73
CA THR A 297 -13.78 -2.31 16.31
C THR A 297 -14.55 -1.01 16.17
N ASN A 298 -15.64 -0.84 16.92
CA ASN A 298 -16.44 0.38 16.92
C ASN A 298 -15.63 1.58 17.45
N PHE A 299 -14.84 1.39 18.49
CA PHE A 299 -13.96 2.44 19.02
C PHE A 299 -12.98 2.94 17.96
N LEU A 300 -12.26 2.02 17.30
CA LEU A 300 -11.30 2.40 16.26
C LEU A 300 -11.96 3.02 15.03
N ASN A 301 -13.15 2.57 14.65
CA ASN A 301 -13.90 3.14 13.52
C ASN A 301 -14.40 4.57 13.83
N ARG A 302 -14.74 4.86 15.09
CA ARG A 302 -15.27 6.17 15.53
C ARG A 302 -14.21 7.25 15.73
N SER A 303 -12.92 6.89 15.73
CA SER A 303 -11.84 7.88 15.85
C SER A 303 -11.93 8.97 14.77
N PHE A 304 -12.70 8.77 13.69
CA PHE A 304 -13.00 9.74 12.64
C PHE A 304 -13.90 10.92 13.08
N ASP A 305 -14.81 10.71 14.04
CA ASP A 305 -15.81 11.73 14.42
C ASP A 305 -15.25 12.81 15.36
N LEU A 306 -14.15 12.53 16.07
CA LEU A 306 -13.59 13.43 17.08
C LEU A 306 -12.86 14.64 16.46
N ASP A 307 -12.28 14.49 15.26
CA ASP A 307 -11.58 15.60 14.58
C ASP A 307 -12.55 16.60 13.93
N LEU A 308 -13.78 16.19 13.61
CA LEU A 308 -14.79 17.11 13.08
C LEU A 308 -15.35 18.06 14.15
N THR A 309 -15.13 17.77 15.43
CA THR A 309 -15.55 18.61 16.55
C THR A 309 -14.45 19.50 17.12
N GLU A 310 -13.18 19.28 16.79
CA GLU A 310 -12.05 20.03 17.35
C GLU A 310 -11.18 20.73 16.29
N ASN A 311 -11.78 21.66 15.55
CA ASN A 311 -11.05 22.71 14.81
C ASN A 311 -10.42 23.77 15.75
N HIS A 312 -9.90 23.36 16.93
CA HIS A 312 -9.37 24.29 17.93
C HIS A 312 -7.89 24.10 18.35
N PHE A 313 -7.15 23.14 17.78
CA PHE A 313 -5.76 22.89 18.20
C PHE A 313 -4.69 22.96 17.10
N LEU A 314 -4.83 23.87 16.12
CA LEU A 314 -3.70 24.32 15.30
C LEU A 314 -3.21 25.69 15.78
N ASN A 315 -2.58 25.72 16.95
CA ASN A 315 -1.64 26.76 17.37
C ASN A 315 -0.77 26.22 18.51
N THR A 316 0.27 25.45 18.14
CA THR A 316 1.44 25.29 19.01
C THR A 316 2.71 25.52 18.16
N PRO A 317 3.73 26.21 18.69
CA PRO A 317 4.81 26.77 17.90
C PRO A 317 5.80 25.69 17.45
N GLN A 318 6.37 25.89 16.27
CA GLN A 318 7.53 25.14 15.78
C GLN A 318 8.70 25.28 16.77
N LEU A 319 9.25 24.14 17.18
CA LEU A 319 10.59 24.02 17.77
C LEU A 319 11.60 23.64 16.69
#